data_AF-A0A1W9PIJ8-F1
#
_entry.id   AF-A0A1W9PIJ8-F1
#
_cell.length_a   1.000
_cell.length_b   1.000
_cell.length_c   1.000
_cell.angle_alpha   90.00
_cell.angle_beta   90.00
_cell.angle_gamma   90.00
#
_symmetry.space_group_name_H-M   'P 1'
#
loop_
_entity.id
_entity.type
_entity.pdbx_description
1 polymer ?
#
loop_
_entity_poly.entity_id
_entity_poly.type
_entity_poly.pdbx_seq_one_letter_code
_entity_poly.pdbx_strand_id
1 'polypeptide(L)' 'MKGYMILFLHAHLPYIKHPEYDEFLEERWLFEAMMETYIPLIMMFRKLEKDDVSFRITMSITPP' A
#
# COMPACT_ATOMS: atom_id res chain seq x y z
N MET A 1 -7.28 28.14 15.73
CA MET A 1 -6.82 28.05 14.33
C MET A 1 -7.04 26.61 13.84
N LYS A 2 -7.42 26.41 12.57
CA LYS A 2 -7.40 25.07 11.96
C LYS A 2 -6.02 24.87 11.32
N GLY A 3 -5.36 23.76 11.61
CA GLY A 3 -4.08 23.38 11.03
C GLY A 3 -4.24 22.46 9.81
N TYR A 4 -3.12 22.10 9.20
CA TYR A 4 -3.07 21.07 8.15
C TYR A 4 -2.57 19.75 8.75
N MET A 5 -3.16 18.65 8.31
CA MET A 5 -2.70 17.29 8.61
C MET A 5 -2.29 16.61 7.32
N ILE A 6 -1.15 15.91 7.33
CA ILE A 6 -0.73 15.04 6.24
C ILE A 6 -0.60 13.64 6.81
N LEU A 7 -1.38 12.71 6.26
CA LEU A 7 -1.13 11.28 6.44
C LEU A 7 -0.21 10.82 5.31
N PHE A 8 1.02 10.43 5.67
CA PHE A 8 2.04 9.95 4.74
C PHE A 8 2.26 8.46 4.97
N LEU A 9 2.07 7.65 3.93
CA LEU A 9 2.27 6.20 3.96
C LEU A 9 3.52 5.84 3.16
N HIS A 10 4.43 5.08 3.76
CA HIS A 10 5.62 4.57 3.08
C HIS A 10 5.48 3.07 2.87
N ALA A 11 5.33 2.65 1.61
CA ALA A 11 5.29 1.26 1.20
C ALA A 11 6.65 0.83 0.65
N HIS A 12 7.26 -0.13 1.33
CA HIS A 12 8.53 -0.69 0.95
C HIS A 12 8.52 -2.20 1.16
N LEU A 13 9.05 -2.93 0.18
CA LEU A 13 9.50 -4.30 0.29
C LEU A 13 10.87 -4.39 -0.39
N PRO A 14 11.80 -5.21 0.11
CA PRO A 14 13.04 -5.49 -0.61
C PRO A 14 12.76 -6.22 -1.93
N TYR A 15 13.76 -6.32 -2.80
CA TYR A 15 13.67 -7.18 -3.97
C TYR A 15 13.67 -8.65 -3.52
N ILE A 16 12.54 -9.32 -3.71
CA ILE A 16 12.28 -10.68 -3.20
C ILE A 16 11.99 -11.69 -4.31
N LYS A 17 12.09 -11.28 -5.58
CA LYS A 17 11.72 -12.13 -6.71
C LYS A 17 12.89 -13.07 -7.02
N HIS A 18 12.68 -14.37 -6.80
CA HIS A 18 13.71 -15.41 -6.97
C HIS A 18 13.22 -16.50 -7.94
N PRO A 19 13.27 -16.27 -9.27
CA PRO A 19 12.78 -17.22 -10.27
C PRO A 19 13.54 -18.56 -10.29
N GLU A 20 14.68 -18.66 -9.61
CA GLU A 20 15.49 -19.86 -9.45
C GLU A 20 14.91 -20.89 -8.46
N TYR A 21 13.94 -20.51 -7.63
CA TYR A 21 13.27 -21.40 -6.67
C TYR A 21 11.76 -21.49 -6.95
N ASP A 22 11.18 -22.69 -6.88
CA ASP A 22 9.75 -22.90 -7.11
C ASP A 22 8.87 -22.27 -6.01
N GLU A 23 9.38 -22.19 -4.78
CA GLU A 23 8.76 -21.47 -3.66
C GLU A 23 9.83 -20.77 -2.82
N PHE A 24 9.61 -19.48 -2.51
CA PHE A 24 10.45 -18.70 -1.62
C PHE A 24 9.57 -17.99 -0.57
N LEU A 25 9.95 -18.07 0.70
CA LEU A 25 9.10 -17.59 1.80
C LEU A 25 8.88 -16.07 1.74
N GLU A 26 9.87 -15.35 1.26
CA GLU A 26 9.89 -13.89 1.18
C GLU A 26 8.89 -13.38 0.13
N GLU A 27 8.65 -14.12 -0.97
CA GLU A 27 7.63 -13.77 -1.96
C GLU A 27 6.22 -13.70 -1.33
N ARG A 28 5.97 -14.45 -0.25
CA ARG A 28 4.71 -14.37 0.51
C ARG A 28 4.48 -12.99 1.09
N TRP A 29 5.54 -12.26 1.47
CA TRP A 29 5.41 -10.91 2.01
C TRP A 29 4.76 -9.95 1.02
N LEU A 30 5.05 -10.09 -0.28
CA LEU A 30 4.39 -9.27 -1.30
C LEU A 30 2.91 -9.61 -1.41
N PHE A 31 2.56 -10.89 -1.40
CA PHE A 31 1.16 -11.32 -1.46
C PHE A 31 0.38 -10.87 -0.21
N GLU A 32 0.96 -11.00 0.98
CA GLU A 32 0.40 -10.51 2.23
C GLU A 32 0.23 -8.98 2.20
N ALA A 33 1.26 -8.22 1.79
CA ALA A 33 1.18 -6.77 1.65
C ALA A 33 0.08 -6.35 0.65
N MET A 34 -0.05 -7.05 -0.48
CA MET A 34 -1.12 -6.82 -1.44
C MET A 34 -2.50 -7.08 -0.85
N MET A 35 -2.70 -8.27 -0.26
CA MET A 35 -4.00 -8.74 0.22
C MET A 35 -4.48 -8.01 1.46
N GLU A 36 -3.57 -7.69 2.39
CA GLU A 36 -3.92 -7.16 3.71
C GLU A 36 -3.71 -5.65 3.82
N THR A 37 -2.95 -5.03 2.91
CA THR A 37 -2.68 -3.58 2.95
C THR A 37 -3.10 -2.87 1.67
N TYR A 38 -2.48 -3.16 0.52
CA TYR A 38 -2.63 -2.32 -0.67
C TYR A 38 -4.03 -2.40 -1.29
N ILE A 39 -4.58 -3.60 -1.44
CA ILE A 39 -5.94 -3.79 -1.97
C ILE A 39 -6.98 -3.19 -1.00
N PRO A 40 -6.94 -3.47 0.32
CA PRO A 40 -7.84 -2.83 1.29
C PRO A 40 -7.76 -1.30 1.28
N LEU A 41 -6.57 -0.70 1.18
CA LEU A 41 -6.42 0.75 1.08
C LEU A 41 -7.10 1.30 -0.17
N ILE A 42 -6.89 0.70 -1.34
CA ILE A 42 -7.55 1.10 -2.60
C ILE A 42 -9.07 1.00 -2.47
N MET A 43 -9.59 -0.08 -1.88
CA MET A 43 -11.02 -0.27 -1.66
C MET A 43 -11.61 0.82 -0.75
N MET A 44 -10.90 1.16 0.34
CA MET A 44 -11.28 2.23 1.24
C MET A 44 -11.26 3.60 0.53
N PHE A 45 -10.23 3.91 -0.25
CA PHE A 45 -10.15 5.18 -0.98
C PHE A 45 -11.30 5.33 -1.98
N ARG A 46 -11.64 4.27 -2.71
CA ARG A 46 -12.81 4.25 -3.62
C ARG A 46 -14.12 4.45 -2.88
N LYS A 47 -14.25 3.90 -1.67
CA LYS A 47 -15.42 4.13 -0.82
C LYS A 47 -15.52 5.60 -0.39
N LEU A 48 -14.41 6.20 0.05
CA LEU A 48 -14.37 7.62 0.44
C LEU A 48 -14.71 8.53 -0.74
N GLU A 49 -14.22 8.23 -1.94
CA GLU A 49 -14.57 8.94 -3.17
C GLU A 49 -16.07 8.80 -3.49
N LYS A 50 -16.62 7.59 -3.43
CA LYS A 50 -18.04 7.33 -3.65
C LYS A 50 -18.94 8.06 -2.63
N ASP A 51 -18.50 8.17 -1.39
CA ASP A 51 -19.23 8.81 -0.30
C ASP A 51 -19.01 10.35 -0.28
N ASP A 52 -18.33 10.91 -1.29
CA ASP A 52 -17.98 12.35 -1.43
C ASP A 52 -17.24 12.93 -0.21
N VAL A 53 -16.42 12.10 0.44
CA VAL A 53 -15.60 12.51 1.58
C VAL A 53 -14.36 13.23 1.07
N SER A 54 -14.15 14.47 1.51
CA SER A 54 -12.92 15.21 1.19
C SER A 54 -11.74 14.66 1.99
N PHE A 55 -10.86 13.88 1.35
CA PHE A 55 -9.63 13.36 1.96
C PHE A 55 -8.40 13.61 1.07
N ARG A 56 -7.22 13.66 1.70
CA ARG A 56 -5.92 13.79 1.04
C ARG A 56 -4.91 12.88 1.74
N ILE A 57 -4.26 12.02 0.97
CA ILE A 57 -3.25 11.06 1.46
C ILE A 57 -2.07 11.11 0.50
N THR A 58 -0.86 11.05 1.05
CA THR A 58 0.38 10.93 0.27
C THR A 58 0.96 9.54 0.51
N MET A 59 1.35 8.87 -0.56
CA MET A 59 1.98 7.54 -0.46
C MET A 59 3.28 7.51 -1.26
N SER A 60 4.33 6.96 -0.66
CA SER A 60 5.61 6.66 -1.30
C SER A 60 5.69 5.16 -1.53
N ILE A 61 6.02 4.76 -2.76
CA ILE A 61 6.25 3.37 -3.15
C ILE A 61 7.70 3.28 -3.61
N THR A 62 8.50 2.44 -2.96
CA THR A 62 9.92 2.33 -3.30
C THR A 62 10.12 1.65 -4.66
N PRO A 63 11.15 2.05 -5.43
CA PRO A 63 11.62 1.24 -6.55
C PRO A 63 12.02 -0.18 -6.09
N PRO A 64 11.94 -1.18 -6.99
CA PRO A 64 12.44 -2.53 -6.74
C PRO A 64 13.98 -2.56 -6.66
#